data_AF-A0A7C1LYT8-F1
#
_entry.id   AF-A0A7C1LYT8-F1
#
_cell.length_a   1.000
_cell.length_b   1.000
_cell.length_c   1.000
_cell.angle_alpha   90.00
_cell.angle_beta   90.00
_cell.angle_gamma   90.00
#
_symmetry.space_group_name_H-M   'P 1'
#
loop_
_entity.id
_entity.type
_entity.pdbx_description
1 polymer ?
#
loop_
_entity_poly.entity_id
_entity_poly.type
_entity_poly.pdbx_seq_one_letter_code
_entity_poly.pdbx_strand_id
1 'polypeptide(L)'
;AYEQIGVPDYVVAPAGSGTLFLGLWKGFSELKDMRAIEELPRFVAVQASGYESLCERSQVKSHLAEGIAIPEPPRLGEMRRVLDETGGTCVSVGDSEIDRALKWLWRRGFIVEPTSATVLAALWKLVESGEIGAGSKVLLPLTGSGLKMVEGI
;
A
#
# COMPACT_ATOMS: atom_id res chain seq x y z
N ALA A 1 -0.16 8.63 12.32
CA ALA A 1 -0.91 7.40 12.60
C ALA A 1 -0.92 7.11 14.10
N TYR A 2 0.19 6.63 14.69
CA TYR A 2 0.28 6.29 16.12
C TYR A 2 -0.32 7.34 17.06
N GLU A 3 0.16 8.57 17.01
CA GLU A 3 -0.32 9.67 17.87
C GLU A 3 -1.80 10.04 17.69
N GLN A 4 -2.42 9.67 16.56
CA GLN A 4 -3.79 10.08 16.22
C GLN A 4 -4.83 8.97 16.46
N ILE A 5 -4.47 7.72 16.17
CA ILE A 5 -5.41 6.58 16.20
C ILE A 5 -4.87 5.35 16.96
N GLY A 6 -3.67 5.47 17.54
CA GLY A 6 -2.92 4.35 18.08
C GLY A 6 -2.30 3.48 16.98
N VAL A 7 -2.00 2.23 17.33
CA VAL A 7 -1.47 1.24 16.39
C VAL A 7 -2.63 0.75 15.50
N PRO A 8 -2.51 0.81 14.17
CA PRO A 8 -3.48 0.18 13.28
C PRO A 8 -3.29 -1.35 13.32
N ASP A 9 -4.31 -2.09 12.91
CA ASP A 9 -4.17 -3.54 12.72
C ASP A 9 -3.39 -3.84 11.43
N TYR A 10 -3.60 -3.01 10.39
CA TYR A 10 -2.97 -3.15 9.08
C TYR A 10 -2.36 -1.83 8.58
N VAL A 11 -1.20 -1.94 7.93
CA VAL A 11 -0.60 -0.88 7.12
C VAL A 11 -0.60 -1.35 5.67
N VAL A 12 -1.47 -0.76 4.84
CA VAL A 12 -1.54 -1.08 3.41
C VAL A 12 -0.85 0.03 2.64
N ALA A 13 0.29 -0.27 2.02
CA ALA A 13 1.15 0.74 1.44
C ALA A 13 1.63 0.37 0.03
N PRO A 14 1.78 1.34 -0.90
CA PRO A 14 2.36 1.09 -2.21
C PRO A 14 3.82 0.62 -2.09
N ALA A 15 4.18 -0.41 -2.86
CA ALA A 15 5.48 -1.07 -2.82
C ALA A 15 6.10 -1.18 -4.21
N GLY A 16 6.65 -0.06 -4.69
CA GLY A 16 7.53 0.00 -5.87
C GLY A 16 8.98 -0.26 -5.49
N SER A 17 9.72 0.82 -5.18
CA SER A 17 11.15 0.74 -4.83
C SER A 17 11.43 0.30 -3.40
N GLY A 18 10.38 0.23 -2.57
CA GLY A 18 10.44 -0.12 -1.14
C GLY A 18 10.67 1.05 -0.17
N THR A 19 10.98 2.28 -0.62
CA THR A 19 11.32 3.38 0.32
C THR A 19 10.22 3.63 1.36
N LEU A 20 8.99 3.86 0.91
CA LEU A 20 7.88 4.20 1.79
C LEU A 20 7.49 3.00 2.66
N PHE A 21 7.34 1.83 2.04
CA PHE A 21 6.96 0.61 2.73
C PHE A 21 7.93 0.27 3.89
N LEU A 22 9.23 0.31 3.61
CA LEU A 22 10.27 0.08 4.62
C LEU A 22 10.37 1.23 5.63
N GLY A 23 10.15 2.47 5.21
CA GLY A 23 10.11 3.62 6.11
C GLY A 23 8.98 3.54 7.13
N LEU A 24 7.79 3.09 6.70
CA LEU A 24 6.65 2.82 7.57
C LEU A 24 6.97 1.70 8.56
N TRP A 25 7.52 0.58 8.09
CA TRP A 25 7.95 -0.52 8.96
C TRP A 25 8.96 -0.04 9.99
N LYS A 26 10.02 0.66 9.55
CA LYS A 26 11.04 1.20 10.44
C LYS A 26 10.42 2.07 11.54
N GLY A 27 9.49 2.95 11.19
CA GLY A 27 8.81 3.80 12.17
C GLY A 27 8.05 3.00 13.24
N PHE A 28 7.30 1.95 12.85
CA PHE A 28 6.63 1.08 13.82
C PHE A 28 7.60 0.19 14.60
N SER A 29 8.67 -0.30 13.98
CA SER A 29 9.71 -1.08 14.66
C SER A 29 10.43 -0.27 15.72
N GLU A 30 10.76 1.00 15.44
CA GLU A 30 11.36 1.89 16.44
C GLU A 30 10.41 2.19 17.60
N LEU A 31 9.10 2.36 17.33
CA LEU A 31 8.09 2.48 18.39
C LEU A 31 8.03 1.22 19.27
N LYS A 32 8.18 0.03 18.67
CA LYS A 32 8.22 -1.24 19.41
C LYS A 32 9.50 -1.38 20.23
N ASP A 33 10.65 -1.04 19.68
CA ASP A 33 11.95 -1.06 20.37
C ASP A 33 11.95 -0.10 21.57
N MET A 34 11.27 1.04 21.44
CA MET A 34 11.03 1.99 22.52
C MET A 34 9.96 1.54 23.53
N ARG A 35 9.30 0.40 23.30
CA ARG A 35 8.18 -0.12 24.11
C ARG A 35 6.96 0.81 24.15
N ALA A 36 6.80 1.66 23.13
CA ALA A 36 5.63 2.52 22.96
C ALA A 36 4.42 1.75 22.38
N ILE A 37 4.69 0.60 21.76
CA ILE A 37 3.72 -0.36 21.24
C ILE A 37 4.19 -1.78 21.57
N GLU A 38 3.25 -2.71 21.75
CA GLU A 38 3.56 -4.12 22.05
C GLU A 38 3.78 -4.94 20.78
N GLU A 39 2.98 -4.69 19.75
CA GLU A 39 2.96 -5.45 18.50
C GLU A 39 3.10 -4.55 17.28
N LEU A 40 3.65 -5.10 16.19
CA LEU A 40 3.71 -4.43 14.90
C LEU A 40 2.37 -4.62 14.17
N PRO A 41 1.90 -3.62 13.41
CA PRO A 41 0.78 -3.84 12.50
C PRO A 41 1.18 -4.85 11.40
N ARG A 42 0.20 -5.55 10.83
CA ARG A 42 0.43 -6.39 9.65
C ARG A 42 0.66 -5.51 8.43
N PHE A 43 1.75 -5.75 7.69
CA PHE A 43 2.05 -4.98 6.49
C PHE A 43 1.43 -5.60 5.24
N VAL A 44 0.85 -4.77 4.39
CA VAL A 44 0.36 -5.17 3.06
C VAL A 44 1.12 -4.37 2.01
N ALA A 45 1.92 -5.06 1.21
CA ALA A 45 2.63 -4.48 0.08
C ALA A 45 1.72 -4.45 -1.15
N VAL A 46 1.39 -3.26 -1.65
CA VAL A 46 0.56 -3.12 -2.85
C VAL A 46 1.44 -2.91 -4.07
N GLN A 47 1.35 -3.81 -5.05
CA GLN A 47 2.11 -3.74 -6.30
C GLN A 47 1.17 -3.56 -7.49
N ALA A 48 1.64 -2.82 -8.50
CA ALA A 48 0.90 -2.69 -9.75
C ALA A 48 0.99 -3.98 -10.56
N SER A 49 -0.11 -4.36 -11.20
CA SER A 49 -0.15 -5.60 -11.98
C SER A 49 0.92 -5.60 -13.08
N GLY A 50 1.62 -6.73 -13.25
CA GLY A 50 2.72 -6.90 -14.20
C GLY A 50 4.09 -6.37 -13.72
N TYR A 51 4.15 -5.77 -12.53
CA TYR A 51 5.37 -5.30 -11.88
C TYR A 51 5.62 -5.99 -10.54
N GLU A 52 4.82 -7.00 -10.20
CA GLU A 52 4.93 -7.70 -8.94
C GLU A 52 6.28 -8.41 -8.83
N SER A 53 6.82 -8.39 -7.63
CA SER A 53 8.08 -9.05 -7.25
C SER A 53 7.99 -9.68 -5.85
N LEU A 54 7.01 -9.26 -5.05
CA LEU A 54 6.70 -9.81 -3.73
C LEU A 54 5.58 -10.84 -3.77
N CYS A 55 4.72 -10.81 -4.79
CA CYS A 55 3.67 -11.81 -5.07
C CYS A 55 3.73 -12.31 -6.51
N GLU A 56 2.83 -13.22 -6.87
CA GLU A 56 2.72 -13.77 -8.22
C GLU A 56 2.55 -12.66 -9.26
N ARG A 57 3.37 -12.71 -10.30
CA ARG A 57 3.41 -11.68 -11.34
C ARG A 57 2.30 -11.89 -12.35
N SER A 58 1.47 -10.86 -12.54
CA SER A 58 0.45 -10.85 -13.57
C SER A 58 1.06 -10.75 -14.97
N GLN A 59 0.40 -11.35 -15.97
CA GLN A 59 0.73 -11.14 -17.39
C GLN A 59 0.24 -9.78 -17.90
N VAL A 60 -0.73 -9.17 -17.20
CA VAL A 60 -1.33 -7.89 -17.57
C VAL A 60 -0.62 -6.76 -16.84
N LYS A 61 -0.03 -5.84 -17.59
CA LYS A 61 0.64 -4.66 -17.03
C LYS A 61 -0.35 -3.53 -16.78
N SER A 62 -0.28 -2.96 -15.58
CA SER A 62 -0.96 -1.71 -15.25
C SER A 62 -0.20 -0.54 -15.85
N HIS A 63 -0.93 0.44 -16.37
CA HIS A 63 -0.40 1.68 -16.91
C HIS A 63 -0.77 2.91 -16.07
N LEU A 64 -1.64 2.76 -15.06
CA LEU A 64 -2.05 3.90 -14.22
C LEU A 64 -1.11 4.16 -13.04
N ALA A 65 -0.52 3.12 -12.44
CA ALA A 65 0.27 3.24 -11.21
C ALA A 65 1.79 3.34 -11.46
N GLU A 66 2.21 4.30 -12.28
CA GLU A 66 3.62 4.49 -12.66
C GLU A 66 4.56 4.64 -11.46
N GLY A 67 4.10 5.27 -10.37
CA GLY A 67 4.91 5.50 -9.17
C GLY A 67 5.39 4.24 -8.45
N ILE A 68 4.80 3.07 -8.76
CA ILE A 68 5.21 1.75 -8.26
C ILE A 68 5.47 0.73 -9.36
N ALA A 69 5.51 1.16 -10.63
CA ALA A 69 5.77 0.30 -11.78
C ALA A 69 7.28 -0.06 -11.91
N ILE A 70 7.83 -0.74 -10.90
CA ILE A 70 9.26 -1.06 -10.78
C ILE A 70 9.45 -2.59 -10.88
N PRO A 71 9.90 -3.13 -12.03
CA PRO A 71 10.00 -4.58 -12.24
C PRO A 71 11.03 -5.27 -11.33
N GLU A 72 12.12 -4.57 -11.00
CA GLU A 72 13.23 -5.05 -10.19
C GLU A 72 13.51 -4.05 -9.06
N PRO A 73 12.78 -4.16 -7.93
CA PRO A 73 12.98 -3.26 -6.81
C PRO A 73 14.37 -3.41 -6.18
N PRO A 74 15.09 -2.31 -5.90
CA PRO A 74 16.43 -2.38 -5.31
C PRO A 74 16.45 -2.98 -3.90
N ARG A 75 15.30 -3.00 -3.21
CA ARG A 75 15.16 -3.42 -1.81
C ARG A 75 14.18 -4.58 -1.65
N LEU A 76 14.12 -5.46 -2.64
CA LEU A 76 13.18 -6.59 -2.66
C LEU A 76 13.34 -7.49 -1.42
N GLY A 77 14.59 -7.82 -1.05
CA GLY A 77 14.87 -8.68 0.10
C GLY A 77 14.39 -8.09 1.43
N GLU A 78 14.60 -6.78 1.63
CA GLU A 78 14.12 -6.07 2.81
C GLU A 78 12.60 -6.04 2.87
N MET A 79 11.91 -5.78 1.76
CA MET A 79 10.45 -5.78 1.73
C MET A 79 9.88 -7.17 2.05
N ARG A 80 10.49 -8.24 1.52
CA ARG A 80 10.06 -9.62 1.83
C ARG A 80 10.24 -9.94 3.31
N ARG A 81 11.37 -9.54 3.91
CA ARG A 81 11.61 -9.70 5.35
C ARG A 81 10.51 -9.04 6.19
N VAL A 82 10.08 -7.83 5.81
CA VAL A 82 9.00 -7.14 6.53
C VAL A 82 7.67 -7.91 6.44
N LEU A 83 7.34 -8.46 5.28
CA LEU A 83 6.15 -9.30 5.14
C LEU A 83 6.24 -10.54 6.02
N ASP A 84 7.38 -11.23 6.03
CA ASP A 84 7.59 -12.42 6.86
C ASP A 84 7.51 -12.08 8.37
N GLU A 85 8.14 -10.98 8.80
CA GLU A 85 8.20 -10.54 10.20
C GLU A 85 6.83 -10.11 10.74
N THR A 86 6.02 -9.48 9.90
CA THR A 86 4.73 -8.89 10.31
C THR A 86 3.54 -9.79 10.02
N GLY A 87 3.77 -11.01 9.49
CA GLY A 87 2.69 -11.86 8.97
C GLY A 87 1.87 -11.16 7.88
N GLY A 88 2.57 -10.33 7.09
CA GLY A 88 2.02 -9.49 6.05
C GLY A 88 1.78 -10.23 4.74
N THR A 89 1.20 -9.51 3.77
CA THR A 89 0.92 -10.06 2.42
C THR A 89 1.27 -9.07 1.32
N CYS A 90 1.24 -9.53 0.07
CA CYS A 90 1.35 -8.71 -1.13
C CYS A 90 0.06 -8.79 -1.94
N VAL A 91 -0.43 -7.63 -2.38
CA VAL A 91 -1.64 -7.51 -3.20
C VAL A 91 -1.30 -6.84 -4.52
N SER A 92 -1.62 -7.53 -5.61
CA SER A 92 -1.56 -6.97 -6.96
C SER A 92 -2.85 -6.21 -7.29
N VAL A 93 -2.73 -5.02 -7.88
CA VAL A 93 -3.85 -4.22 -8.38
C VAL A 93 -3.65 -3.79 -9.84
N GLY A 94 -4.70 -3.97 -10.65
CA GLY A 94 -4.73 -3.59 -12.06
C GLY A 94 -5.47 -2.28 -12.34
N ASP A 95 -5.41 -1.81 -13.59
CA ASP A 95 -5.93 -0.49 -13.98
C ASP A 95 -7.42 -0.28 -13.69
N SER A 96 -8.25 -1.30 -13.90
CA SER A 96 -9.70 -1.21 -13.61
C SER A 96 -9.99 -1.04 -12.11
N GLU A 97 -9.20 -1.69 -11.26
CA GLU A 97 -9.30 -1.60 -9.81
C GLU A 97 -8.82 -0.23 -9.32
N ILE A 98 -7.69 0.24 -9.88
CA ILE A 98 -7.12 1.56 -9.59
C ILE A 98 -8.08 2.67 -10.00
N ASP A 99 -8.63 2.65 -11.22
CA ASP A 99 -9.59 3.65 -11.71
C ASP A 99 -10.86 3.72 -10.85
N ARG A 100 -11.39 2.55 -10.44
CA ARG A 100 -12.55 2.47 -9.53
C ARG A 100 -12.24 3.13 -8.19
N ALA A 101 -11.08 2.82 -7.60
CA ALA A 101 -10.66 3.39 -6.32
C ALA A 101 -10.41 4.90 -6.42
N LEU A 102 -9.78 5.35 -7.50
CA LEU A 102 -9.49 6.74 -7.77
C LEU A 102 -10.76 7.58 -7.87
N LYS A 103 -11.71 7.15 -8.71
CA LYS A 103 -13.02 7.81 -8.85
C LYS A 103 -13.79 7.86 -7.54
N TRP A 104 -13.68 6.82 -6.72
CA TRP A 104 -14.31 6.80 -5.40
C TRP A 104 -13.67 7.83 -4.46
N LEU A 105 -12.34 7.89 -4.39
CA LEU A 105 -11.60 8.85 -3.56
C LEU A 105 -11.92 10.30 -3.93
N TRP A 106 -11.95 10.61 -5.24
CA TRP A 106 -12.31 11.94 -5.72
C TRP A 106 -13.72 12.35 -5.32
N ARG A 107 -14.70 11.44 -5.43
CA ARG A 107 -16.08 11.67 -4.97
C ARG A 107 -16.19 11.89 -3.46
N ARG A 108 -15.15 11.53 -2.69
CA ARG A 108 -15.04 11.77 -1.24
C ARG A 108 -14.15 12.96 -0.88
N GLY A 109 -13.72 13.75 -1.88
CA GLY A 109 -12.93 14.96 -1.68
C GLY A 109 -11.42 14.74 -1.57
N PHE A 110 -10.93 13.51 -1.75
CA PHE A 110 -9.49 13.23 -1.77
C PHE A 110 -8.95 13.35 -3.19
N ILE A 111 -8.35 14.49 -3.53
CA ILE A 111 -7.76 14.73 -4.86
C ILE A 111 -6.35 14.10 -4.90
N VAL A 112 -6.27 12.84 -5.34
CA VAL A 112 -5.02 12.06 -5.38
C VAL A 112 -4.67 11.59 -6.79
N GLU A 113 -3.41 11.22 -7.01
CA GLU A 113 -2.96 10.56 -8.26
C GLU A 113 -3.19 9.02 -8.20
N PRO A 114 -3.13 8.29 -9.34
CA PRO A 114 -3.57 6.90 -9.40
C PRO A 114 -2.77 5.93 -8.51
N THR A 115 -1.46 6.12 -8.33
CA THR A 115 -0.64 5.29 -7.42
C THR A 115 -1.15 5.35 -5.99
N SER A 116 -1.63 6.52 -5.55
CA SER A 116 -2.23 6.71 -4.23
C SER A 116 -3.58 6.01 -4.07
N ALA A 117 -4.28 5.72 -5.16
CA ALA A 117 -5.53 4.97 -5.11
C ALA A 117 -5.33 3.45 -4.99
N THR A 118 -4.12 2.95 -5.27
CA THR A 118 -3.80 1.51 -5.22
C THR A 118 -4.09 0.87 -3.86
N VAL A 119 -3.83 1.59 -2.76
CA VAL A 119 -4.06 1.08 -1.40
C VAL A 119 -5.53 0.91 -1.05
N LEU A 120 -6.42 1.73 -1.61
CA LEU A 120 -7.86 1.55 -1.45
C LEU A 120 -8.36 0.36 -2.29
N ALA A 121 -7.86 0.23 -3.52
CA ALA A 121 -8.15 -0.94 -4.36
C ALA A 121 -7.73 -2.24 -3.66
N ALA A 122 -6.53 -2.28 -3.09
CA ALA A 122 -6.03 -3.43 -2.33
C ALA A 122 -6.88 -3.70 -1.07
N LEU A 123 -7.25 -2.66 -0.32
CA LEU A 123 -8.12 -2.81 0.85
C LEU A 123 -9.46 -3.47 0.46
N TRP A 124 -10.10 -3.05 -0.63
CA TRP A 124 -11.35 -3.68 -1.08
C TRP A 124 -11.18 -5.17 -1.36
N LYS A 125 -10.11 -5.57 -2.04
CA LYS A 125 -9.82 -7.00 -2.30
C LYS A 125 -9.67 -7.80 -1.01
N LEU A 126 -8.96 -7.24 -0.03
CA LEU A 126 -8.70 -7.90 1.26
C LEU A 126 -9.96 -7.98 2.15
N VAL A 127 -10.86 -7.02 2.04
CA VAL A 127 -12.16 -7.08 2.72
C VAL A 127 -13.09 -8.08 2.01
N GLU A 128 -13.11 -8.08 0.68
CA GLU A 128 -13.90 -9.02 -0.13
C GLU A 128 -13.44 -10.48 0.06
N SER A 129 -12.14 -10.72 0.24
CA SER A 129 -11.59 -12.05 0.54
C SER A 129 -11.77 -12.48 2.00
N GLY A 130 -12.15 -11.57 2.90
CA GLY A 130 -12.27 -11.81 4.34
C GLY A 130 -10.94 -11.79 5.10
N GLU A 131 -9.84 -11.41 4.47
CA GLU A 131 -8.52 -11.31 5.12
C GLU A 131 -8.44 -10.11 6.08
N ILE A 132 -9.13 -9.01 5.75
CA ILE A 132 -9.38 -7.89 6.67
C ILE A 132 -10.84 -7.95 7.12
N GLY A 133 -11.03 -8.16 8.42
CA GLY A 133 -12.34 -8.24 9.05
C GLY A 133 -13.02 -6.88 9.24
N ALA A 134 -14.33 -6.91 9.42
CA ALA A 134 -15.07 -5.71 9.81
C ALA A 134 -14.58 -5.17 11.17
N GLY A 135 -14.43 -3.84 11.27
CA GLY A 135 -13.95 -3.18 12.49
C GLY A 135 -12.43 -3.05 12.61
N SER A 136 -11.65 -3.63 11.69
CA SER A 136 -10.20 -3.44 11.66
C SER A 136 -9.80 -1.98 11.38
N LYS A 137 -8.78 -1.50 12.10
CA LYS A 137 -8.14 -0.21 11.86
C LYS A 137 -7.08 -0.37 10.78
N VAL A 138 -7.25 0.34 9.67
CA VAL A 138 -6.33 0.24 8.52
C VAL A 138 -5.73 1.61 8.21
N LEU A 139 -4.41 1.65 8.08
CA LEU A 139 -3.68 2.83 7.58
C LEU A 139 -3.49 2.72 6.07
N LEU A 140 -4.00 3.73 5.33
CA LEU A 140 -3.80 3.89 3.88
C LEU A 140 -3.05 5.21 3.62
N PRO A 141 -1.76 5.20 3.25
CA PRO A 141 -1.05 6.41 2.87
C PRO A 141 -1.46 6.83 1.45
N LEU A 142 -2.07 8.02 1.34
CA LEU A 142 -2.33 8.67 0.06
C LEU A 142 -1.08 9.48 -0.33
N THR A 143 -0.22 8.90 -1.15
CA THR A 143 1.17 9.30 -1.34
C THR A 143 1.40 10.52 -2.23
N GLY A 144 0.43 10.89 -3.05
CA GLY A 144 0.58 11.90 -4.09
C GLY A 144 -0.73 12.64 -4.37
N SER A 145 -0.60 13.95 -4.55
CA SER A 145 -1.72 14.82 -4.95
C SER A 145 -2.10 14.59 -6.40
N GLY A 146 -3.39 14.67 -6.70
CA GLY A 146 -3.91 14.64 -8.07
C GLY A 146 -3.50 15.85 -8.90
N LEU A 147 -2.96 16.91 -8.27
CA LEU A 147 -2.37 18.04 -9.00
C LEU A 147 -1.19 17.65 -9.88
N LYS A 148 -0.52 16.52 -9.59
CA LYS A 148 0.53 15.96 -10.45
C LYS A 148 0.03 15.56 -11.84
N MET A 149 -1.27 15.32 -12.00
CA MET A 149 -1.87 14.97 -13.29
C MET A 149 -2.24 16.19 -14.13
N VAL A 150 -2.10 17.42 -13.59
CA VAL A 150 -2.51 18.66 -14.26
C VAL A 150 -1.42 19.17 -15.23
N GLU A 151 -0.19 18.67 -15.15
CA GLU A 151 0.92 19.04 -16.06
C GLU A 151 0.74 18.52 -17.53
N GLY A 152 -0.44 18.03 -17.89
CA GLY A 152 -0.81 17.59 -19.24
C GLY A 152 -2.01 18.31 -19.87
N ILE A 153 -2.40 19.48 -19.33
CA ILE A 153 -3.46 20.36 -19.89
C ILE A 153 -2.83 21.63 -20.45
#